data_AF-A0A1F7G3Y1-F1
#
_entry.id   AF-A0A1F7G3Y1-F1
#
_cell.length_a   1.000
_cell.length_b   1.000
_cell.length_c   1.000
_cell.angle_alpha   90.00
_cell.angle_beta   90.00
_cell.angle_gamma   90.00
#
_symmetry.space_group_name_H-M   'P 1'
#
loop_
_entity.id
_entity.type
_entity.pdbx_description
1 polymer ?
#
loop_
_entity_poly.entity_id
_entity_poly.type
_entity_poly.pdbx_seq_one_letter_code
_entity_poly.pdbx_strand_id
1 'polypeptide(L)'
;MKRVKYLIFIICVLGVIAGLLLYFLPSTSEFAMSQYFNSKKSLWINSVKNDFKNQSYEKYSKFMMKDNSWVVFAMNHDCCSGDGFNCVISKDNTGQVMIDDKKNFCGVEAMCNQMNQVASESITDFYSGLVSIGLNLKKINE
;
A
#
# COMPACT_ATOMS: atom_id res chain seq x y z
N MET A 1 -50.93 -24.79 22.17
CA MET A 1 -49.60 -25.45 22.30
C MET A 1 -48.95 -25.85 20.97
N LYS A 2 -49.63 -26.53 20.02
CA LYS A 2 -49.02 -26.96 18.74
C LYS A 2 -48.42 -25.78 17.92
N ARG A 3 -49.15 -24.67 17.79
CA ARG A 3 -48.70 -23.47 17.05
C ARG A 3 -47.41 -22.84 17.59
N VAL A 4 -47.21 -22.86 18.91
CA VAL A 4 -46.00 -22.32 19.56
C VAL A 4 -44.77 -23.19 19.25
N LYS A 5 -44.94 -24.52 19.20
CA LYS A 5 -43.85 -25.44 18.83
C LYS A 5 -43.40 -25.26 17.39
N TYR A 6 -44.32 -25.03 16.45
CA TYR A 6 -43.98 -24.74 15.06
C TYR A 6 -43.22 -23.41 14.90
N LEU A 7 -43.60 -22.39 15.67
CA LEU A 7 -42.97 -21.07 15.62
C LEU A 7 -41.52 -21.11 16.12
N ILE A 8 -41.27 -21.86 17.21
CA ILE A 8 -39.91 -22.09 17.72
C ILE A 8 -39.07 -22.85 16.69
N PHE A 9 -39.63 -23.89 16.07
CA PHE A 9 -38.93 -24.67 15.04
C PHE A 9 -38.54 -23.80 13.84
N ILE A 10 -39.43 -22.92 13.37
CA ILE A 10 -39.13 -21.99 12.28
C ILE A 10 -38.00 -21.03 12.66
N ILE A 11 -38.01 -20.47 13.87
CA ILE A 11 -36.93 -19.57 14.34
C ILE A 11 -35.59 -20.31 14.38
N CYS A 12 -35.56 -21.55 14.89
CA CYS A 12 -34.35 -22.35 14.91
C CYS A 12 -33.81 -22.64 13.49
N VAL A 13 -34.69 -23.01 12.55
CA VAL A 13 -34.30 -23.28 11.16
C VAL A 13 -33.80 -22.00 10.46
N LEU A 14 -34.47 -20.87 10.65
CA LEU A 14 -34.03 -19.58 10.10
C LEU A 14 -32.68 -19.14 10.69
N GLY A 15 -32.45 -19.37 11.99
CA GLY A 15 -31.17 -19.09 12.63
C GLY A 15 -30.02 -19.94 12.07
N VAL A 16 -30.27 -21.23 11.83
CA VAL A 16 -29.29 -22.14 11.21
C VAL A 16 -28.99 -21.73 9.76
N ILE A 17 -30.02 -21.37 8.98
CA ILE A 17 -29.86 -20.91 7.59
C ILE A 17 -29.08 -19.59 7.54
N ALA A 18 -29.38 -18.63 8.43
CA ALA A 18 -28.65 -17.37 8.50
C ALA A 18 -27.18 -17.57 8.92
N GLY A 19 -26.93 -18.46 9.90
CA GLY A 19 -25.58 -18.82 10.32
C GLY A 19 -24.75 -19.49 9.22
N LEU A 20 -25.37 -20.40 8.45
CA LEU A 20 -24.74 -21.04 7.29
C LEU A 20 -24.47 -20.02 6.17
N LEU A 21 -25.41 -19.11 5.88
CA LEU A 21 -25.22 -18.06 4.88
C LEU A 21 -24.04 -17.15 5.23
N LEU A 22 -23.87 -16.77 6.50
CA LEU A 22 -22.72 -15.96 6.94
C LEU A 22 -21.40 -16.75 6.94
N TYR A 23 -21.44 -18.05 7.25
CA TYR A 23 -20.25 -18.93 7.22
C TYR A 23 -19.73 -19.16 5.80
N PHE A 24 -20.62 -19.23 4.80
CA PHE A 24 -20.29 -19.43 3.39
C PHE A 24 -20.22 -18.13 2.58
N LEU A 25 -20.09 -16.96 3.22
CA LEU A 25 -19.82 -15.69 2.53
C LEU A 25 -18.31 -15.39 2.54
N PRO A 26 -17.53 -15.90 1.56
CA PRO A 26 -16.11 -15.59 1.40
C PRO A 26 -15.85 -14.07 1.26
N SER A 27 -16.87 -13.32 0.85
CA SER A 27 -16.84 -11.86 0.77
C SER A 27 -16.60 -11.18 2.12
N THR A 28 -16.96 -11.79 3.26
CA THR A 28 -16.77 -11.15 4.58
C THR A 28 -15.32 -11.23 5.06
N SER A 29 -14.65 -12.37 4.85
CA SER A 29 -13.22 -12.52 5.15
C SER A 29 -12.36 -11.71 4.19
N GLU A 30 -12.69 -11.72 2.89
CA GLU A 30 -11.99 -10.90 1.88
C GLU A 30 -12.18 -9.41 2.14
N PHE A 31 -13.39 -8.97 2.53
CA PHE A 31 -13.67 -7.58 2.89
C PHE A 31 -12.94 -7.15 4.16
N ALA A 32 -13.00 -7.94 5.24
CA ALA A 32 -12.29 -7.64 6.48
C ALA A 32 -10.77 -7.56 6.27
N MET A 33 -10.24 -8.46 5.46
CA MET A 33 -8.83 -8.48 5.08
C MET A 33 -8.45 -7.25 4.24
N SER A 34 -9.28 -6.87 3.26
CA SER A 34 -9.09 -5.65 2.47
C SER A 34 -9.08 -4.39 3.34
N GLN A 35 -10.00 -4.27 4.30
CA GLN A 35 -10.05 -3.13 5.21
C GLN A 35 -8.84 -3.07 6.14
N TYR A 36 -8.40 -4.21 6.66
CA TYR A 36 -7.18 -4.31 7.45
C TYR A 36 -5.94 -3.83 6.67
N PHE A 37 -5.81 -4.23 5.41
CA PHE A 37 -4.69 -3.79 4.57
C PHE A 37 -4.76 -2.32 4.19
N ASN A 38 -5.96 -1.79 3.89
CA ASN A 38 -6.14 -0.35 3.66
C ASN A 38 -5.75 0.47 4.89
N SER A 39 -6.10 -0.01 6.10
CA SER A 39 -5.69 0.61 7.36
C SER A 39 -4.17 0.58 7.55
N LYS A 40 -3.54 -0.59 7.39
CA LYS A 40 -2.07 -0.73 7.44
C LYS A 40 -1.34 0.14 6.42
N LYS A 41 -1.84 0.20 5.19
CA LYS A 41 -1.31 1.06 4.13
C LYS A 41 -1.35 2.51 4.55
N SER A 42 -2.49 2.97 5.06
CA SER A 42 -2.67 4.35 5.53
C SER A 42 -1.73 4.69 6.70
N LEU A 43 -1.60 3.79 7.68
CA LEU A 43 -0.69 3.96 8.81
C LEU A 43 0.78 4.02 8.37
N TRP A 44 1.18 3.14 7.46
CA TRP A 44 2.54 3.15 6.90
C TRP A 44 2.81 4.43 6.12
N ILE A 45 1.88 4.83 5.23
CA ILE A 45 2.00 6.09 4.48
C ILE A 45 2.20 7.26 5.44
N ASN A 46 1.35 7.39 6.47
CA ASN A 46 1.46 8.45 7.46
C ASN A 46 2.79 8.42 8.22
N SER A 47 3.26 7.22 8.59
CA SER A 47 4.55 7.05 9.27
C SER A 47 5.71 7.52 8.38
N VAL A 48 5.73 7.12 7.11
CA VAL A 48 6.77 7.50 6.15
C VAL A 48 6.71 8.99 5.81
N LYS A 49 5.52 9.54 5.55
CA LYS A 49 5.32 10.98 5.28
C LYS A 49 5.97 11.85 6.36
N ASN A 50 5.74 11.49 7.63
CA ASN A 50 6.18 12.27 8.78
C ASN A 50 7.65 12.04 9.11
N ASP A 51 8.15 10.81 8.93
CA ASP A 51 9.52 10.47 9.30
C ASP A 51 10.14 9.38 8.42
N PHE A 52 10.84 9.82 7.38
CA PHE A 52 11.66 8.96 6.53
C PHE A 52 12.89 8.38 7.27
N LYS A 53 13.35 8.98 8.37
CA LYS A 53 14.60 8.59 9.05
C LYS A 53 14.42 7.43 10.01
N ASN A 54 13.21 7.24 10.54
CA ASN A 54 12.91 6.20 11.53
C ASN A 54 12.52 4.85 10.92
N GLN A 55 12.71 4.68 9.62
CA GLN A 55 12.31 3.47 8.92
C GLN A 55 13.50 2.54 8.74
N SER A 56 13.28 1.22 8.73
CA SER A 56 14.36 0.24 8.55
C SER A 56 15.08 0.50 7.23
N TYR A 57 16.40 0.68 7.27
CA TYR A 57 17.27 1.00 6.13
C TYR A 57 17.07 0.10 4.89
N GLU A 58 16.55 -1.12 5.06
CA GLU A 58 16.26 -2.09 3.99
C GLU A 58 15.10 -1.71 3.05
N LYS A 59 14.42 -0.57 3.27
CA LYS A 59 13.25 -0.14 2.45
C LYS A 59 13.38 1.27 1.85
N TYR A 60 14.55 1.90 1.99
CA TYR A 60 14.75 3.32 1.65
C TYR A 60 15.99 3.52 0.79
N SER A 61 15.93 4.51 -0.09
CA SER A 61 17.10 4.91 -0.89
C SER A 61 17.06 6.39 -1.22
N LYS A 62 18.23 7.03 -1.15
CA LYS A 62 18.41 8.44 -1.49
C LYS A 62 19.14 8.54 -2.82
N PHE A 63 18.59 9.33 -3.73
CA PHE A 63 19.16 9.64 -5.03
C PHE A 63 19.55 11.12 -5.05
N MET A 64 20.80 11.39 -5.40
CA MET A 64 21.35 12.74 -5.56
C MET A 64 21.40 13.08 -7.05
N MET A 65 20.85 14.23 -7.42
CA MET A 65 20.92 14.77 -8.77
C MET A 65 22.21 15.59 -8.96
N LYS A 66 22.57 15.92 -10.21
CA LYS A 66 23.80 16.69 -10.50
C LYS A 66 23.76 18.11 -9.93
N ASP A 67 22.58 18.73 -9.89
CA ASP A 67 22.35 20.06 -9.28
C ASP A 67 22.36 20.05 -7.73
N ASN A 68 22.78 18.93 -7.11
CA ASN A 68 22.75 18.65 -5.67
C ASN A 68 21.35 18.57 -5.04
N SER A 69 20.29 18.64 -5.85
CA SER A 69 18.96 18.30 -5.39
C SER A 69 18.88 16.80 -5.09
N TRP A 70 17.88 16.39 -4.29
CA TRP A 70 17.76 15.00 -3.88
C TRP A 70 16.32 14.55 -3.80
N VAL A 71 16.13 13.24 -4.01
CA VAL A 71 14.88 12.54 -3.79
C VAL A 71 15.15 11.29 -2.96
N VAL A 72 14.37 11.08 -1.92
CA VAL A 72 14.36 9.86 -1.12
C VAL A 72 13.14 9.04 -1.51
N PHE A 73 13.33 7.74 -1.68
CA PHE A 73 12.27 6.78 -1.90
C PHE A 73 12.14 5.84 -0.72
N ALA A 74 10.90 5.45 -0.48
CA ALA A 74 10.45 4.43 0.44
C ALA A 74 9.56 3.47 -0.33
N MET A 75 9.67 2.17 -0.08
CA MET A 75 8.74 1.23 -0.67
C MET A 75 8.27 0.17 0.31
N ASN A 76 7.05 -0.31 0.08
CA ASN A 76 6.57 -1.54 0.63
C ASN A 76 6.23 -2.52 -0.50
N HIS A 77 6.61 -3.78 -0.28
CA HIS A 77 6.45 -4.86 -1.23
C HIS A 77 6.21 -6.17 -0.47
N ASP A 78 5.05 -6.77 -0.68
CA ASP A 78 4.64 -8.03 -0.04
C ASP A 78 4.36 -9.11 -1.10
N CYS A 79 5.38 -9.45 -1.93
CA CYS A 79 5.23 -10.47 -2.97
C CYS A 79 5.17 -11.92 -2.47
N CYS A 80 5.80 -12.22 -1.33
CA CYS A 80 5.98 -13.60 -0.88
C CYS A 80 4.88 -14.09 0.06
N SER A 81 4.12 -13.19 0.70
CA SER A 81 3.06 -13.53 1.64
C SER A 81 1.67 -13.51 1.03
N GLY A 82 1.48 -12.83 -0.11
CA GLY A 82 0.14 -12.56 -0.67
C GLY A 82 -0.74 -11.64 0.19
N ASP A 83 -0.23 -11.22 1.36
CA ASP A 83 -0.97 -10.63 2.48
C ASP A 83 -0.46 -9.22 2.81
N GLY A 84 -0.18 -8.41 1.80
CA GLY A 84 0.27 -7.04 2.02
C GLY A 84 0.03 -6.10 0.86
N PHE A 85 0.54 -4.87 0.98
CA PHE A 85 0.21 -3.79 0.04
C PHE A 85 1.46 -3.29 -0.68
N ASN A 86 1.24 -2.90 -1.93
CA ASN A 86 2.26 -2.29 -2.77
C ASN A 86 2.18 -0.79 -2.65
N CYS A 87 3.31 -0.15 -2.33
CA CYS A 87 3.36 1.29 -2.26
C CYS A 87 4.78 1.79 -2.45
N VAL A 88 4.94 2.87 -3.19
CA VAL A 88 6.18 3.64 -3.28
C VAL A 88 5.88 5.08 -2.90
N ILE A 89 6.63 5.65 -1.96
CA ILE A 89 6.54 7.05 -1.56
C ILE A 89 7.88 7.72 -1.84
N SER A 90 7.84 8.91 -2.44
CA SER A 90 9.00 9.78 -2.60
C SER A 90 8.87 11.03 -1.75
N LYS A 91 10.00 11.56 -1.29
CA LYS A 91 10.13 12.92 -0.74
C LYS A 91 11.36 13.57 -1.33
N ASP A 92 11.20 14.78 -1.84
CA ASP A 92 12.33 15.56 -2.36
C ASP A 92 12.81 16.62 -1.36
N ASN A 93 13.90 17.29 -1.73
CA ASN A 93 14.54 18.33 -0.92
C ASN A 93 13.70 19.59 -0.72
N THR A 94 12.64 19.78 -1.49
CA THR A 94 11.66 20.87 -1.29
C THR A 94 10.61 20.52 -0.24
N GLY A 95 10.59 19.27 0.21
CA GLY A 95 9.60 18.74 1.13
C GLY A 95 8.38 18.12 0.43
N GLN A 96 8.28 18.22 -0.90
CA GLN A 96 7.17 17.64 -1.64
C GLN A 96 7.18 16.11 -1.49
N VAL A 97 6.02 15.56 -1.14
CA VAL A 97 5.81 14.12 -0.99
C VAL A 97 4.88 13.62 -2.10
N MET A 98 5.24 12.49 -2.72
CA MET A 98 4.42 11.84 -3.74
C MET A 98 4.32 10.34 -3.51
N ILE A 99 3.28 9.72 -4.06
CA ILE A 99 2.95 8.31 -3.83
C ILE A 99 2.47 7.62 -5.10
N ASP A 100 2.96 6.40 -5.33
CA ASP A 100 2.34 5.41 -6.21
C ASP A 100 1.83 4.28 -5.32
N ASP A 101 0.51 4.14 -5.25
CA ASP A 101 -0.17 3.32 -4.28
C ASP A 101 -0.50 1.91 -4.82
N LYS A 102 0.01 1.60 -6.02
CA LYS A 102 -0.21 0.33 -6.74
C LYS A 102 1.09 -0.32 -7.20
N LYS A 103 2.18 0.45 -7.32
CA LYS A 103 3.49 -0.06 -7.73
C LYS A 103 4.35 -0.49 -6.53
N ASN A 104 5.29 -1.37 -6.81
CA ASN A 104 6.34 -1.82 -5.89
C ASN A 104 7.60 -2.14 -6.70
N PHE A 105 8.67 -2.50 -5.99
CA PHE A 105 9.81 -3.20 -6.56
C PHE A 105 10.13 -4.45 -5.74
N CYS A 106 10.70 -5.46 -6.38
CA CYS A 106 11.17 -6.70 -5.74
C CYS A 106 12.48 -6.48 -4.97
N GLY A 107 12.40 -5.75 -3.86
CA GLY A 107 13.56 -5.39 -3.04
C GLY A 107 14.21 -4.05 -3.43
N VAL A 108 14.95 -3.47 -2.48
CA VAL A 108 15.55 -2.13 -2.64
C VAL A 108 16.58 -2.09 -3.76
N GLU A 109 17.31 -3.19 -3.98
CA GLU A 109 18.26 -3.29 -5.08
C GLU A 109 17.58 -3.11 -6.45
N ALA A 110 16.43 -3.76 -6.67
CA ALA A 110 15.67 -3.62 -7.91
C ALA A 110 15.17 -2.17 -8.11
N MET A 111 14.71 -1.53 -7.04
CA MET A 111 14.34 -0.11 -7.05
C MET A 111 15.54 0.76 -7.43
N CYS A 112 16.67 0.61 -6.74
CA CYS A 112 17.90 1.35 -7.02
C CYS A 112 18.38 1.17 -8.45
N ASN A 113 18.38 -0.05 -8.97
CA ASN A 113 18.80 -0.34 -10.33
C ASN A 113 17.93 0.36 -11.37
N GLN A 114 16.61 0.36 -11.20
CA GLN A 114 15.70 1.06 -12.12
C GLN A 114 15.78 2.59 -11.96
N MET A 115 15.93 3.08 -10.73
CA MET A 115 16.03 4.53 -10.47
C MET A 115 17.37 5.12 -10.93
N ASN A 116 18.46 4.37 -10.84
CA ASN A 116 19.76 4.81 -11.35
C ASN A 116 19.79 4.90 -12.89
N GLN A 117 18.94 4.14 -13.60
CA GLN A 117 18.80 4.28 -15.05
C GLN A 117 18.14 5.60 -15.47
N VAL A 118 17.37 6.23 -14.58
CA VAL A 118 16.75 7.54 -14.80
C VAL A 118 17.51 8.68 -14.12
N ALA A 119 18.74 8.42 -13.64
CA ALA A 119 19.58 9.42 -12.97
C ALA A 119 19.78 10.64 -13.89
N SER A 120 19.40 11.82 -13.38
CA SER A 120 19.16 13.02 -14.19
C SER A 120 19.87 14.26 -13.64
N GLU A 121 19.75 15.37 -14.36
CA GLU A 121 20.39 16.64 -14.01
C GLU A 121 19.62 17.40 -12.92
N SER A 122 18.29 17.28 -12.91
CA SER A 122 17.37 17.91 -11.97
C SER A 122 16.29 16.96 -11.42
N ILE A 123 15.59 17.35 -10.35
CA ILE A 123 14.40 16.65 -9.82
C ILE A 123 13.28 16.52 -10.87
N THR A 124 13.05 17.57 -11.66
CA THR A 124 11.97 17.57 -12.66
C THR A 124 12.23 16.52 -13.74
N ASP A 125 13.47 16.42 -14.19
CA ASP A 125 13.89 15.38 -15.14
C ASP A 125 13.78 13.99 -14.51
N PHE A 126 14.16 13.87 -13.23
CA PHE A 126 14.11 12.61 -12.50
C PHE A 126 12.66 12.08 -12.45
N TYR A 127 11.72 12.91 -12.00
CA TYR A 127 10.31 12.52 -11.93
C TYR A 127 9.68 12.25 -13.31
N SER A 128 10.11 12.98 -14.35
CA SER A 128 9.70 12.71 -15.72
C SER A 128 10.23 11.34 -16.20
N GLY A 129 11.46 10.99 -15.84
CA GLY A 129 12.06 9.68 -16.12
C GLY A 129 11.36 8.54 -15.42
N LEU A 130 10.84 8.72 -14.19
CA LEU A 130 10.14 7.66 -13.45
C LEU A 130 8.87 7.15 -14.17
N VAL A 131 8.21 8.00 -14.96
CA VAL A 131 7.06 7.59 -15.77
C VAL A 131 7.47 6.54 -16.81
N SER A 132 8.70 6.61 -17.33
CA SER A 132 9.21 5.67 -18.33
C SER A 132 9.46 4.26 -17.76
N ILE A 133 9.70 4.15 -16.46
CA ILE A 133 9.81 2.86 -15.75
C ILE A 133 8.48 2.41 -15.12
N GLY A 134 7.37 3.10 -15.46
CA GLY A 134 6.02 2.73 -15.05
C GLY A 134 5.66 3.11 -13.62
N LEU A 135 6.33 4.10 -13.01
CA LEU A 135 5.87 4.74 -11.77
C LEU A 135 4.91 5.88 -12.09
N ASN A 136 3.79 5.91 -11.37
CA ASN A 136 2.80 6.99 -11.45
C ASN A 136 2.62 7.65 -10.08
N LEU A 137 3.61 8.47 -9.73
CA LEU A 137 3.63 9.22 -8.48
C LEU A 137 2.62 10.37 -8.51
N LYS A 138 1.74 10.43 -7.51
CA LYS A 138 0.77 11.51 -7.32
C LYS A 138 1.15 12.32 -6.09
N LYS A 139 0.99 13.64 -6.17
CA LYS A 139 1.16 14.51 -4.99
C LYS A 139 0.16 14.11 -3.91
N ILE A 140 0.63 14.04 -2.68
CA ILE A 140 -0.18 13.92 -1.49
C ILE A 140 -0.02 15.19 -0.68
N ASN A 141 -1.08 16.00 -0.64
CA ASN A 141 -1.07 17.26 0.10
C ASN A 141 -0.73 17.00 1.59
N GLU A 142 -0.03 17.95 2.18
CA GLU A 142 0.07 18.10 3.64
C GLU A 142 -1.23 18.67 4.20
#